data_AF-A0A3C0G9I0-F1
#
_entry.id   AF-A0A3C0G9I0-F1
#
_cell.length_a   1.000
_cell.length_b   1.000
_cell.length_c   1.000
_cell.angle_alpha   90.00
_cell.angle_beta   90.00
_cell.angle_gamma   90.00
#
_symmetry.space_group_name_H-M   'P 1'
#
loop_
_entity.id
_entity.type
_entity.pdbx_description
1 polymer ?
#
loop_
_entity_poly.entity_id
_entity_poly.type
_entity_poly.pdbx_seq_one_letter_code
_entity_poly.pdbx_strand_id
1 'polypeptide(L)'
;MSDRFYLQMREATGWCPGLPEIYKTKRRRKVAWTDEAKAQAVEMYTVEEPTPENSMEIVKNIAEELGESPNGVRMILTKAGVYVRKTPAPKSSGGSTGGGRVNVAAAQETLTNAISDAGEEPDVAIIGRLTGKAAMYFATLINKLND
;
A
#
# COMPACT_ATOMS: atom_id res chain seq x y z
N MET A 1 -29.00 -29.82 8.47
CA MET A 1 -27.54 -29.78 8.21
C MET A 1 -26.88 -30.81 9.12
N SER A 2 -25.97 -31.65 8.63
CA SER A 2 -25.15 -32.42 9.57
C SER A 2 -24.14 -31.48 10.25
N ASP A 3 -23.81 -31.75 11.52
CA ASP A 3 -22.83 -30.96 12.27
C ASP A 3 -21.47 -30.91 11.56
N ARG A 4 -21.09 -32.01 10.89
CA ARG A 4 -19.89 -32.08 10.06
C ARG A 4 -19.91 -31.05 8.93
N PHE A 5 -21.02 -30.94 8.19
CA PHE A 5 -21.15 -29.97 7.10
C PHE A 5 -21.11 -28.53 7.63
N TYR A 6 -21.78 -28.28 8.76
CA TYR A 6 -21.82 -26.96 9.40
C TYR A 6 -20.42 -26.50 9.82
N LEU A 7 -19.64 -27.37 10.46
CA LEU A 7 -18.28 -27.07 10.89
C LEU A 7 -17.34 -26.86 9.70
N GLN A 8 -17.41 -27.72 8.69
CA GLN A 8 -16.57 -27.61 7.50
C GLN A 8 -16.80 -26.30 6.74
N MET A 9 -18.06 -25.88 6.59
CA MET A 9 -18.41 -24.62 5.90
C MET A 9 -17.92 -23.40 6.71
N ARG A 10 -18.09 -23.44 8.04
CA ARG A 10 -17.62 -22.41 8.96
C ARG A 10 -16.10 -22.27 8.95
N GLU A 11 -15.36 -23.38 8.92
CA GLU A 11 -13.90 -23.37 8.89
C GLU A 11 -13.34 -22.88 7.55
N ALA A 12 -13.92 -23.34 6.43
CA ALA A 12 -13.44 -22.98 5.11
C ALA A 12 -13.75 -21.52 4.73
N THR A 13 -14.93 -21.02 5.10
CA THR A 13 -15.41 -19.71 4.62
C THR A 13 -15.51 -18.65 5.72
N GLY A 14 -15.46 -19.05 6.99
CA GLY A 14 -15.75 -18.18 8.13
C GLY A 14 -17.25 -17.98 8.39
N TRP A 15 -18.13 -18.62 7.61
CA TRP A 15 -19.59 -18.46 7.70
C TRP A 15 -20.33 -19.79 7.44
N CYS A 16 -21.52 -19.93 8.02
CA CYS A 16 -22.43 -21.04 7.77
C CYS A 16 -23.90 -20.61 8.00
N PRO A 17 -24.90 -21.31 7.41
CA PRO A 17 -26.31 -21.00 7.60
C PRO A 17 -26.70 -20.96 9.09
N GLY A 18 -27.28 -19.85 9.55
CA GLY A 18 -27.61 -19.61 10.96
C GLY A 18 -26.65 -18.66 11.69
N LEU A 19 -25.50 -18.32 11.12
CA LEU A 19 -24.67 -17.20 11.61
C LEU A 19 -25.17 -15.86 11.05
N PRO A 20 -25.04 -14.76 11.82
CA PRO A 20 -25.37 -13.42 11.35
C PRO A 20 -24.72 -13.08 10.00
N GLU A 21 -25.47 -12.39 9.14
CA GLU A 21 -25.08 -12.09 7.76
C GLU A 21 -23.77 -11.27 7.66
N ILE A 22 -23.45 -10.50 8.70
CA ILE A 22 -22.19 -9.74 8.83
C ILE A 22 -20.93 -10.62 8.73
N TYR A 23 -21.04 -11.92 9.00
CA TYR A 23 -19.92 -12.85 8.90
C TYR A 23 -19.70 -13.38 7.47
N LYS A 24 -20.65 -13.23 6.52
CA LYS A 24 -20.47 -13.63 5.12
C LYS A 24 -19.33 -12.88 4.43
N THR A 25 -19.14 -11.61 4.78
CA THR A 25 -18.12 -10.74 4.17
C THR A 25 -16.79 -10.80 4.93
N LYS A 26 -16.78 -11.34 6.15
CA LYS A 26 -15.58 -11.48 6.99
C LYS A 26 -14.92 -12.83 6.75
N ARG A 27 -14.09 -12.91 5.70
CA ARG A 27 -13.24 -14.09 5.50
C ARG A 27 -12.27 -14.25 6.67
N ARG A 28 -12.22 -15.42 7.29
CA ARG A 28 -11.09 -15.80 8.14
C ARG A 28 -9.87 -15.98 7.25
N ARG A 29 -8.91 -15.06 7.35
CA ARG A 29 -7.64 -15.19 6.63
C ARG A 29 -6.80 -16.23 7.35
N LYS A 30 -6.44 -17.33 6.68
CA LYS A 30 -5.43 -18.25 7.20
C LYS A 30 -4.14 -17.43 7.35
N VAL A 31 -3.61 -17.36 8.58
CA VAL A 31 -2.36 -16.64 8.85
C VAL A 31 -1.25 -17.53 8.33
N ALA A 32 -0.51 -17.07 7.32
CA ALA A 32 0.58 -17.85 6.71
C ALA A 32 1.77 -18.04 7.69
N TRP A 33 1.92 -17.12 8.64
CA TRP A 33 3.01 -17.11 9.61
C TRP A 33 2.57 -17.65 10.98
N THR A 34 3.20 -18.73 11.44
CA THR A 34 3.10 -19.19 12.82
C THR A 34 3.78 -18.19 13.76
N ASP A 35 3.40 -18.18 15.04
CA ASP A 35 4.02 -17.25 16.00
C ASP A 35 5.49 -17.62 16.26
N GLU A 36 5.83 -18.90 16.18
CA GLU A 36 7.21 -19.40 16.22
C GLU A 36 8.05 -18.87 15.05
N ALA A 37 7.55 -18.97 13.81
CA ALA A 37 8.26 -18.48 12.63
C ALA A 37 8.46 -16.95 12.67
N LYS A 38 7.53 -16.21 13.27
CA LYS A 38 7.69 -14.76 13.48
C LYS A 38 8.77 -14.45 14.50
N ALA A 39 8.78 -15.18 15.63
CA ALA A 39 9.78 -15.00 16.67
C ALA A 39 11.18 -15.33 16.13
N GLN A 40 11.30 -16.44 15.39
CA GLN A 40 12.54 -16.85 14.74
C GLN A 40 13.06 -15.79 13.75
N ALA A 41 12.18 -15.23 12.89
CA ALA A 41 12.56 -14.17 11.97
C ALA A 41 13.06 -12.90 12.70
N VAL A 42 12.46 -12.55 13.84
CA VAL A 42 12.89 -11.40 14.65
C VAL A 42 14.23 -11.68 15.31
N GLU A 43 14.42 -12.87 15.90
CA GLU A 43 15.65 -13.26 16.55
C GLU A 43 16.83 -13.24 15.59
N MET A 44 16.73 -13.95 14.46
CA MET A 44 17.78 -13.99 13.42
C MET A 44 18.14 -12.58 12.95
N TYR A 45 17.14 -11.71 12.75
CA TYR A 45 17.37 -10.33 12.33
C TYR A 45 18.07 -9.49 13.40
N THR A 46 17.75 -9.67 14.68
CA THR A 46 18.38 -8.92 15.78
C THR A 46 19.79 -9.39 16.08
N VAL A 47 20.09 -10.67 15.87
CA VAL A 47 21.43 -11.27 16.08
C VAL A 47 22.44 -10.74 15.06
N GLU A 48 22.01 -10.47 13.83
CA GLU A 48 22.88 -9.96 12.75
C GLU A 48 23.18 -8.45 12.84
N GLU A 49 22.77 -7.78 13.93
CA GLU A 49 22.99 -6.34 14.18
C GLU A 49 22.67 -5.46 12.94
N PRO A 50 21.38 -5.27 12.64
CA PRO A 50 20.96 -4.67 11.39
C PRO A 50 21.31 -3.19 11.35
N THR A 51 22.01 -2.81 10.29
CA THR A 51 22.33 -1.44 9.90
C THR A 51 21.56 -1.06 8.63
N PRO A 52 21.44 0.23 8.30
CA PRO A 52 20.77 0.65 7.07
C PRO A 52 21.38 0.08 5.77
N GLU A 53 22.64 -0.37 5.81
CA GLU A 53 23.35 -0.92 4.66
C GLU A 53 23.11 -2.42 4.50
N ASN A 54 23.26 -3.20 5.59
CA ASN A 54 23.14 -4.66 5.57
C ASN A 54 21.69 -5.16 5.72
N SER A 55 20.76 -4.35 6.25
CA SER A 55 19.39 -4.78 6.62
C SER A 55 18.63 -5.48 5.48
N MET A 56 18.88 -5.07 4.23
CA MET A 56 18.26 -5.70 3.07
C MET A 56 18.84 -7.07 2.72
N GLU A 57 20.10 -7.31 3.04
CA GLU A 57 20.78 -8.59 2.83
C GLU A 57 20.35 -9.59 3.91
N ILE A 58 20.33 -9.15 5.17
CA ILE A 58 19.80 -9.92 6.31
C ILE A 58 18.36 -10.40 6.02
N VAL A 59 17.49 -9.49 5.53
CA VAL A 59 16.10 -9.83 5.17
C VAL A 59 16.02 -10.88 4.06
N LYS A 60 16.96 -10.89 3.11
CA LYS A 60 16.99 -11.90 2.04
C LYS A 60 17.46 -13.25 2.57
N ASN A 61 18.51 -13.27 3.39
CA ASN A 61 19.02 -14.50 3.99
C ASN A 61 17.93 -15.18 4.84
N ILE A 62 17.28 -14.42 5.73
CA ILE A 62 16.17 -14.92 6.54
C ILE A 62 15.00 -15.44 5.68
N ALA A 63 14.71 -14.77 4.57
CA ALA A 63 13.66 -15.19 3.66
C ALA A 63 13.98 -16.52 2.97
N GLU A 64 15.23 -16.71 2.55
CA GLU A 64 15.71 -17.96 1.97
C GLU A 64 15.70 -19.10 2.99
N GLU A 65 16.15 -18.85 4.23
CA GLU A 65 16.17 -19.86 5.31
C GLU A 65 14.78 -20.29 5.75
N LEU A 66 13.83 -19.35 5.85
CA LEU A 66 12.45 -19.63 6.26
C LEU A 66 11.53 -20.05 5.10
N GLY A 67 12.02 -20.05 3.86
CA GLY A 67 11.21 -20.33 2.67
C GLY A 67 10.09 -19.30 2.45
N GLU A 68 10.29 -18.07 2.92
CA GLU A 68 9.32 -16.98 2.89
C GLU A 68 9.75 -15.90 1.88
N SER A 69 8.84 -14.98 1.55
CA SER A 69 9.23 -13.86 0.69
C SER A 69 10.00 -12.78 1.48
N PRO A 70 11.01 -12.10 0.90
CA PRO A 70 11.70 -10.98 1.56
C PRO A 70 10.75 -9.87 2.03
N ASN A 71 9.67 -9.62 1.28
CA ASN A 71 8.65 -8.67 1.68
C ASN A 71 7.81 -9.18 2.88
N GLY A 72 7.54 -10.48 2.95
CA GLY A 72 6.89 -11.12 4.11
C GLY A 72 7.72 -10.92 5.38
N VAL A 73 9.00 -11.24 5.32
CA VAL A 73 9.95 -11.02 6.43
C VAL A 73 9.98 -9.55 6.84
N ARG A 74 10.14 -8.62 5.89
CA ARG A 74 10.10 -7.18 6.16
C ARG A 74 8.81 -6.75 6.87
N MET A 75 7.65 -7.30 6.48
CA MET A 75 6.38 -7.00 7.13
C MET A 75 6.35 -7.48 8.58
N ILE A 76 6.89 -8.66 8.88
CA ILE A 76 7.00 -9.17 10.26
C ILE A 76 7.91 -8.27 11.09
N LEU A 77 9.12 -7.98 10.60
CA LEU A 77 10.09 -7.12 11.30
C LEU A 77 9.57 -5.70 11.53
N THR A 78 8.84 -5.15 10.55
CA THR A 78 8.21 -3.82 10.69
C THR A 78 7.11 -3.83 11.73
N LYS A 79 6.28 -4.89 11.78
CA LYS A 79 5.25 -5.06 12.80
C LYS A 79 5.84 -5.27 14.20
N ALA A 80 7.00 -5.93 14.28
CA ALA A 80 7.76 -6.11 15.51
C ALA A 80 8.55 -4.84 15.92
N GLY A 81 8.61 -3.82 15.06
CA GLY A 81 9.29 -2.55 15.35
C GLY A 81 10.81 -2.58 15.26
N VAL A 82 11.41 -3.72 14.88
CA VAL A 82 12.87 -3.90 14.82
C VAL A 82 13.48 -3.55 13.45
N TYR A 83 12.66 -3.42 12.40
CA TYR A 83 13.17 -3.25 11.03
C TYR A 83 13.91 -1.92 10.81
N VAL A 84 15.19 -2.01 10.45
CA VAL A 84 16.02 -0.86 10.09
C VAL A 84 15.86 -0.57 8.60
N ARG A 85 15.35 0.62 8.28
CA ARG A 85 15.16 1.05 6.89
C ARG A 85 16.48 1.54 6.31
N LYS A 86 16.71 1.28 5.03
CA LYS A 86 17.81 1.89 4.28
C LYS A 86 17.64 3.42 4.32
N THR A 87 18.68 4.13 4.74
CA THR A 87 18.71 5.59 4.71
C THR A 87 18.55 6.02 3.26
N PRO A 88 17.47 6.74 2.90
CA PRO A 88 17.39 7.28 1.56
C PRO A 88 18.54 8.27 1.37
N ALA A 89 19.19 8.24 0.22
CA ALA A 89 20.08 9.33 -0.17
C ALA A 89 19.31 10.66 -0.01
N PRO A 90 19.94 11.73 0.50
CA PRO A 90 19.28 13.02 0.66
C PRO A 90 18.65 13.39 -0.67
N LYS A 91 17.33 13.49 -0.67
CA LYS A 91 16.57 13.85 -1.87
C LYS A 91 16.99 15.25 -2.24
N SER A 92 17.71 15.41 -3.35
CA SER A 92 17.70 16.69 -4.05
C SER A 92 16.23 17.05 -4.30
N SER A 93 15.89 18.32 -4.09
CA SER A 93 14.57 18.90 -4.35
C SER A 93 14.28 18.97 -5.86
N GLY A 94 14.42 17.84 -6.57
CA GLY A 94 14.01 17.67 -7.94
C GLY A 94 12.55 17.25 -7.98
N GLY A 95 11.72 18.07 -8.63
CA GLY A 95 10.29 17.85 -8.79
C GLY A 95 9.98 16.41 -9.22
N SER A 96 9.03 15.79 -8.53
CA SER A 96 8.51 14.48 -8.92
C SER A 96 7.72 14.62 -10.23
N THR A 97 8.39 14.42 -11.36
CA THR A 97 7.74 14.38 -12.68
C THR A 97 7.04 13.05 -12.93
N GLY A 98 6.08 12.67 -12.07
CA GLY A 98 5.06 11.69 -12.46
C GLY A 98 4.99 10.37 -11.68
N GLY A 99 5.04 10.41 -10.34
CA GLY A 99 4.83 9.19 -9.54
C GLY A 99 4.09 9.35 -8.22
N GLY A 100 3.99 10.57 -7.68
CA GLY A 100 3.28 10.82 -6.43
C GLY A 100 1.77 10.54 -6.56
N ARG A 101 1.14 10.03 -5.49
CA ARG A 101 -0.32 9.96 -5.42
C ARG A 101 -0.84 11.39 -5.53
N VAL A 102 -1.61 11.66 -6.57
CA VAL A 102 -2.22 12.97 -6.81
C VAL A 102 -3.58 12.98 -6.12
N ASN A 103 -3.84 13.98 -5.29
CA ASN A 103 -5.18 14.18 -4.74
C ASN A 103 -6.10 14.66 -5.87
N VAL A 104 -7.20 13.93 -6.10
CA VAL A 104 -8.11 14.18 -7.22
C VAL A 104 -8.77 15.54 -7.09
N ALA A 105 -9.28 15.89 -5.90
CA ALA A 105 -9.95 17.16 -5.67
C ALA A 105 -8.99 18.35 -5.90
N ALA A 106 -7.79 18.30 -5.30
CA ALA A 106 -6.79 19.34 -5.48
C ALA A 106 -6.35 19.48 -6.95
N ALA A 107 -6.23 18.37 -7.68
CA ALA A 107 -5.89 18.40 -9.11
C ALA A 107 -6.99 18.95 -10.01
N GLN A 108 -8.26 18.75 -9.63
CA GLN A 108 -9.40 19.30 -10.34
C GLN A 108 -9.55 20.80 -10.06
N GLU A 109 -9.31 21.23 -8.83
CA GLU A 109 -9.26 22.66 -8.45
C GLU A 109 -8.15 23.40 -9.20
N THR A 110 -6.94 22.83 -9.27
CA THR A 110 -5.84 23.47 -10.03
C THR A 110 -6.16 23.61 -11.52
N LEU A 111 -6.80 22.61 -12.13
CA LEU A 111 -7.26 22.70 -13.51
C LEU A 111 -8.36 23.77 -13.69
N THR A 112 -9.31 23.85 -12.75
CA THR A 112 -10.40 24.83 -12.78
C THR A 112 -9.86 26.26 -12.74
N ASN A 113 -8.88 26.50 -11.86
CA ASN A 113 -8.21 27.80 -11.76
C ASN A 113 -7.43 28.12 -13.03
N ALA A 114 -6.65 27.17 -13.57
CA ALA A 114 -5.88 27.39 -14.80
C ALA A 114 -6.76 27.74 -16.02
N ILE A 115 -7.95 27.12 -16.13
CA ILE A 115 -8.93 27.45 -17.19
C ILE A 115 -9.52 28.84 -16.97
N SER A 116 -9.83 29.20 -15.72
CA SER A 116 -10.36 30.53 -15.38
C SER A 116 -9.32 31.63 -15.64
N ASP A 117 -8.05 31.36 -15.35
CA ASP A 117 -6.93 32.26 -15.63
C ASP A 117 -6.70 32.44 -17.14
N ALA A 118 -7.05 31.44 -17.95
CA ALA A 118 -7.07 31.54 -19.41
C ALA A 118 -8.28 32.33 -19.95
N GLY A 119 -9.22 32.76 -19.10
CA GLY A 119 -10.38 33.56 -19.46
C GLY A 119 -11.60 32.75 -19.94
N GLU A 120 -11.60 31.43 -19.77
CA GLU A 120 -12.68 30.53 -20.19
C GLU A 120 -13.48 30.03 -18.98
N GLU A 121 -14.76 29.67 -19.19
CA GLU A 121 -15.58 29.08 -18.12
C GLU A 121 -15.30 27.57 -17.94
N PRO A 122 -14.90 27.12 -16.74
CA PRO A 122 -14.61 25.71 -16.51
C PRO A 122 -15.89 24.84 -16.43
N ASP A 123 -15.94 23.77 -17.22
CA ASP A 123 -17.01 22.76 -17.10
C ASP A 123 -16.73 21.81 -15.93
N VAL A 124 -17.37 22.09 -14.79
CA VAL A 124 -17.24 21.32 -13.55
C VAL A 124 -17.70 19.86 -13.72
N ALA A 125 -18.66 19.58 -14.62
CA ALA A 125 -19.15 18.23 -14.86
C ALA A 125 -18.15 17.39 -15.66
N ILE A 126 -17.38 18.00 -16.56
CA ILE A 126 -16.28 17.33 -17.28
C ILE A 126 -15.08 17.17 -16.34
N ILE A 127 -14.67 18.23 -15.65
CA ILE A 127 -13.50 18.22 -14.75
C ILE A 127 -13.69 17.19 -13.63
N GLY A 128 -14.90 17.09 -13.06
CA GLY A 128 -15.24 16.11 -12.03
C GLY A 128 -15.07 14.64 -12.48
N ARG A 129 -15.10 14.36 -13.78
CA ARG A 129 -14.89 13.01 -14.34
C ARG A 129 -13.40 12.68 -14.57
N LEU A 130 -12.51 13.67 -14.49
CA LEU A 130 -11.08 13.46 -14.71
C LEU A 130 -10.42 12.80 -13.50
N THR A 131 -9.50 11.86 -13.77
CA THR A 131 -8.59 11.37 -12.74
C THR A 131 -7.62 12.48 -12.34
N GLY A 132 -7.14 12.47 -11.08
CA GLY A 132 -6.21 13.51 -10.61
C GLY A 132 -4.93 13.64 -11.45
N LYS A 133 -4.46 12.54 -12.06
CA LYS A 133 -3.32 12.59 -13.01
C LYS A 133 -3.68 13.30 -14.31
N ALA A 134 -4.86 13.04 -14.86
CA ALA A 134 -5.32 13.68 -16.09
C ALA A 134 -5.55 15.18 -15.86
N ALA A 135 -6.19 15.56 -14.76
CA ALA A 135 -6.44 16.95 -14.43
C ALA A 135 -5.12 17.75 -14.26
N MET A 136 -4.13 17.18 -13.55
CA MET A 136 -2.80 17.79 -13.45
C MET A 136 -2.07 17.90 -14.80
N TYR A 137 -2.18 16.88 -15.66
CA TYR A 137 -1.56 16.94 -16.99
C TYR A 137 -2.08 18.13 -17.80
N PHE A 138 -3.40 18.32 -17.86
CA PHE A 138 -4.00 19.45 -18.57
C PHE A 138 -3.68 20.80 -17.92
N ALA A 139 -3.76 20.90 -16.59
CA ALA A 139 -3.39 22.13 -15.87
C ALA A 139 -1.95 22.55 -16.19
N THR A 140 -1.01 21.60 -16.25
CA THR A 140 0.38 21.91 -16.62
C THR A 140 0.56 22.34 -18.07
N LEU A 141 -0.26 21.86 -19.01
CA LEU A 141 -0.21 22.30 -20.40
C LEU A 141 -0.76 23.72 -20.57
N ILE A 142 -1.89 24.03 -19.91
CA ILE A 142 -2.50 25.36 -19.94
C ILE A 142 -1.54 26.40 -19.37
N ASN A 143 -0.96 26.14 -18.20
CA ASN A 143 0.00 27.07 -17.60
C ASN A 143 1.23 27.33 -18.48
N LYS A 144 1.72 26.31 -19.20
CA LYS A 144 2.82 26.47 -20.17
C LYS A 144 2.45 27.27 -21.42
N LEU A 145 1.17 27.33 -21.78
CA LEU A 145 0.70 28.13 -22.92
C LEU A 145 0.42 29.58 -22.51
N ASN A 146 0.22 29.84 -21.22
CA ASN A 146 -0.03 31.16 -20.65
C ASN A 146 1.25 31.90 -20.22
N ASP A 147 2.40 31.20 -20.18
CA ASP A 147 3.75 31.77 -20.05
C ASP A 147 4.26 32.31 -21.40
#